data_AF-A0A7J8TM72-F1
#
_entry.id   AF-A0A7J8TM72-F1
#
_cell.length_a   1.000
_cell.length_b   1.000
_cell.length_c   1.000
_cell.angle_alpha   90.00
_cell.angle_beta   90.00
_cell.angle_gamma   90.00
#
_symmetry.space_group_name_H-M   'P 1'
#
loop_
_entity.id
_entity.type
_entity.pdbx_description
1 polymer ?
#
loop_
_entity_poly.entity_id
_entity_poly.type
_entity_poly.pdbx_seq_one_letter_code
_entity_poly.pdbx_strand_id
1 'polypeptide(L)'
;MLLLDSMQMSGPRRLEPTIRKFLLDVYEAEKRPVTKQAISKIPLLIPKVPQQRNGEDCGRFVLYFISLFMESAPKNFSTTGGYPYFLTLDIIYTYNAFCGKLQMKEDWFAPQDFDCFCKRFKLCC
;
A
#
# COMPACT_ATOMS: atom_id res chain seq x y z
N MET A 1 6.52 -0.28 4.65
CA MET A 1 5.12 -0.50 5.10
C MET A 1 4.22 0.44 4.33
N LEU A 2 3.09 -0.06 3.83
CA LEU A 2 2.09 0.72 3.11
C LEU A 2 0.77 0.63 3.88
N LEU A 3 0.15 1.78 4.16
CA LEU A 3 -1.15 1.85 4.81
C LEU A 3 -2.17 2.45 3.84
N LEU A 4 -3.11 1.62 3.39
CA LEU A 4 -4.23 2.02 2.54
C LEU A 4 -5.48 2.05 3.41
N ASP A 5 -6.09 3.22 3.55
CA ASP A 5 -7.21 3.45 4.45
C ASP A 5 -8.31 4.23 3.74
N SER A 6 -9.48 3.59 3.60
CA SER A 6 -10.67 4.17 2.98
C SER A 6 -11.54 4.96 3.95
N MET A 7 -11.29 4.88 5.28
CA MET A 7 -12.06 5.58 6.31
C MET A 7 -11.44 6.90 6.76
N GLN A 8 -10.24 7.25 6.26
CA GLN A 8 -9.46 8.40 6.67
C GLN A 8 -9.35 8.55 8.20
N MET A 9 -8.83 7.52 8.87
CA MET A 9 -8.74 7.50 10.33
C MET A 9 -7.99 8.72 10.89
N SER A 10 -8.46 9.24 12.03
CA SER A 10 -7.73 10.27 12.79
C SER A 10 -6.43 9.67 13.34
N GLY A 11 -5.29 10.08 12.78
CA GLY A 11 -3.96 9.64 13.22
C GLY A 11 -3.51 8.30 12.61
N PRO A 12 -3.27 8.25 11.28
CA PRO A 12 -2.89 7.02 10.57
C PRO A 12 -1.57 6.40 11.06
N ARG A 13 -0.70 7.19 11.71
CA ARG A 13 0.57 6.72 12.30
C ARG A 13 0.41 6.03 13.66
N ARG A 14 -0.79 6.02 14.26
CA ARG A 14 -1.02 5.39 15.58
C ARG A 14 -0.74 3.88 15.57
N LEU A 15 -0.93 3.23 14.44
CA LEU A 15 -0.65 1.79 14.27
C LEU A 15 0.84 1.49 14.06
N GLU A 16 1.65 2.49 13.68
CA GLU A 16 3.04 2.30 13.31
C GLU A 16 3.88 1.60 14.39
N PRO A 17 3.82 1.98 15.68
CA PRO A 17 4.59 1.31 16.73
C PRO A 17 4.21 -0.17 16.89
N THR A 18 2.92 -0.47 16.83
CA THR A 18 2.39 -1.84 16.98
C THR A 18 2.82 -2.72 15.81
N ILE A 19 2.74 -2.22 14.57
CA ILE A 19 3.20 -2.97 13.39
C ILE A 19 4.72 -3.22 13.46
N ARG A 20 5.51 -2.23 13.89
CA ARG A 20 6.97 -2.41 14.06
C ARG A 20 7.31 -3.44 15.13
N LYS A 21 6.55 -3.47 16.24
CA LYS A 21 6.70 -4.50 17.27
C LYS A 21 6.34 -5.89 16.74
N PHE A 22 5.23 -6.01 16.01
CA PHE A 22 4.86 -7.26 15.35
C PHE A 22 5.96 -7.76 14.40
N LEU A 23 6.54 -6.88 13.57
CA LEU A 23 7.67 -7.26 12.72
C LEU A 23 8.84 -7.79 13.54
N LEU A 24 9.23 -7.09 14.62
CA LEU A 24 10.30 -7.56 15.51
C LEU A 24 10.01 -8.98 16.04
N ASP A 25 8.80 -9.22 16.52
CA ASP A 25 8.39 -10.51 17.08
C ASP A 25 8.45 -11.63 16.03
N VAL A 26 8.07 -11.35 14.77
CA VAL A 26 8.21 -12.31 13.66
C VAL A 26 9.68 -12.63 13.38
N TYR A 27 10.56 -11.63 13.29
CA TYR A 27 11.98 -11.88 13.05
C TYR A 27 12.64 -12.65 14.20
N GLU A 28 12.28 -12.33 15.45
CA GLU A 28 12.73 -13.05 16.64
C GLU A 28 12.26 -14.52 16.63
N ALA A 29 10.98 -14.76 16.32
CA ALA A 29 10.43 -16.11 16.20
C ALA A 29 11.07 -16.93 15.07
N GLU A 30 11.39 -16.29 13.93
CA GLU A 30 12.09 -16.92 12.81
C GLU A 30 13.61 -17.07 13.03
N LYS A 31 14.14 -16.63 14.19
CA LYS A 31 15.57 -16.60 14.51
C LYS A 31 16.42 -15.88 13.45
N ARG A 32 15.83 -14.90 12.76
CA ARG A 32 16.51 -14.12 11.74
C ARG A 32 17.28 -12.97 12.40
N PRO A 33 18.57 -12.79 12.10
CA PRO A 33 19.35 -11.71 12.68
C PRO A 33 18.89 -10.37 12.08
N VAL A 34 18.01 -9.67 12.78
CA VAL A 34 17.62 -8.29 12.44
C VAL A 34 17.84 -7.39 13.65
N THR A 35 18.32 -6.18 13.40
CA THR A 35 18.44 -5.18 14.46
C THR A 35 17.16 -4.36 14.55
N LYS A 36 16.79 -3.94 15.77
CA LYS A 36 15.72 -2.96 15.99
C LYS A 36 15.90 -1.71 15.12
N GLN A 37 17.15 -1.30 14.91
CA GLN A 37 17.55 -0.18 14.05
C GLN A 37 17.26 -0.42 12.56
N ALA A 38 17.34 -1.66 12.08
CA ALA A 38 16.96 -1.98 10.71
C ALA A 38 15.45 -1.88 10.53
N ILE A 39 14.66 -2.42 11.47
CA ILE A 39 13.20 -2.33 11.41
C ILE A 39 12.72 -0.89 11.54
N SER A 40 13.34 -0.06 12.38
CA SER A 40 12.97 1.36 12.51
C SER A 40 13.18 2.17 11.22
N LYS A 41 14.10 1.74 10.34
CA LYS A 41 14.36 2.38 9.05
C LYS A 41 13.33 2.04 7.97
N ILE A 42 12.49 1.02 8.17
CA ILE A 42 11.41 0.69 7.22
C ILE A 42 10.41 1.86 7.20
N PRO A 43 10.19 2.56 6.08
CA PRO A 43 9.27 3.70 6.05
C PRO A 43 7.81 3.24 6.12
N LEU A 44 6.96 4.05 6.77
CA LEU A 44 5.51 3.97 6.65
C LEU A 44 5.02 4.98 5.61
N LEU A 45 4.47 4.47 4.52
CA LEU A 45 3.86 5.26 3.45
C LEU A 45 2.34 5.21 3.58
N ILE A 46 1.71 6.38 3.49
CA ILE A 46 0.26 6.56 3.61
C ILE A 46 -0.20 7.33 2.37
N PRO A 47 -0.38 6.66 1.21
CA PRO A 47 -0.86 7.30 0.00
C PRO A 47 -2.30 7.77 0.16
N LYS A 48 -2.69 8.75 -0.66
CA LYS A 48 -4.10 9.08 -0.83
C LYS A 48 -4.78 7.98 -1.65
N VAL A 49 -5.90 7.48 -1.16
CA VAL A 49 -6.74 6.47 -1.82
C VAL A 49 -8.20 6.96 -1.84
N PRO A 50 -9.08 6.40 -2.68
CA PRO A 50 -10.50 6.68 -2.60
C PRO A 50 -11.03 6.41 -1.20
N GLN A 51 -11.81 7.37 -0.71
CA GLN A 51 -12.44 7.28 0.60
C GLN A 51 -13.86 6.77 0.44
N GLN A 52 -14.26 5.86 1.32
CA GLN A 52 -15.62 5.36 1.36
C GLN A 52 -16.58 6.47 1.76
N ARG A 53 -17.81 6.42 1.24
CA ARG A 53 -18.85 7.42 1.55
C ARG A 53 -19.78 6.98 2.69
N ASN A 54 -19.77 5.70 3.04
CA ASN A 54 -20.59 5.09 4.09
C ASN A 54 -19.70 4.34 5.10
N GLY A 55 -20.26 3.89 6.22
CA GLY A 55 -19.50 3.16 7.25
C GLY A 55 -19.25 1.68 6.95
N GLU A 56 -19.77 1.14 5.84
CA GLU A 56 -19.90 -0.31 5.63
C GLU A 56 -18.98 -0.82 4.49
N ASP A 57 -18.52 0.05 3.60
CA ASP A 57 -17.74 -0.34 2.43
C ASP A 57 -16.26 -0.63 2.73
N CYS A 58 -15.77 -0.41 3.95
CA CYS A 58 -14.34 -0.58 4.29
C CYS A 58 -13.81 -1.97 3.92
N GLY A 59 -14.61 -3.02 4.14
CA GLY A 59 -14.26 -4.38 3.76
C GLY A 59 -14.12 -4.57 2.24
N ARG A 60 -15.00 -3.92 1.45
CA ARG A 60 -14.92 -3.94 -0.02
C ARG A 60 -13.69 -3.20 -0.52
N PHE A 61 -13.36 -2.06 0.09
CA PHE A 61 -12.14 -1.30 -0.22
C PHE A 61 -10.87 -2.11 0.10
N VAL A 62 -10.82 -2.81 1.23
CA VAL A 62 -9.68 -3.70 1.55
C VAL A 62 -9.47 -4.75 0.47
N LEU A 63 -10.54 -5.43 0.03
CA LEU A 63 -10.46 -6.43 -1.04
C LEU A 63 -10.00 -5.81 -2.36
N TYR A 64 -10.53 -4.64 -2.70
CA TYR A 64 -10.14 -3.91 -3.90
C TYR A 64 -8.66 -3.52 -3.89
N PHE A 65 -8.17 -2.98 -2.76
CA PHE A 65 -6.76 -2.63 -2.58
C PHE A 65 -5.83 -3.84 -2.71
N ILE A 66 -6.22 -4.99 -2.16
CA ILE A 66 -5.47 -6.25 -2.32
C ILE A 66 -5.44 -6.67 -3.79
N SER A 67 -6.57 -6.63 -4.49
CA SER A 67 -6.65 -6.98 -5.92
C SER A 67 -5.70 -6.11 -6.75
N LEU A 68 -5.78 -4.79 -6.56
CA LEU A 68 -4.90 -3.85 -7.25
C LEU A 68 -3.43 -4.08 -6.94
N PHE A 69 -3.10 -4.36 -5.67
CA PHE A 69 -1.73 -4.67 -5.28
C PHE A 69 -1.24 -5.93 -5.97
N MET A 70 -2.04 -7.00 -6.01
CA MET A 70 -1.65 -8.27 -6.64
C MET A 70 -1.50 -8.15 -8.16
N GLU A 71 -2.33 -7.34 -8.81
CA GLU A 71 -2.25 -7.06 -10.24
C GLU A 71 -1.06 -6.14 -10.60
N SER A 72 -0.73 -5.21 -9.71
CA SER A 72 0.33 -4.21 -9.92
C SER A 72 1.70 -4.63 -9.38
N ALA A 73 1.74 -5.66 -8.53
CA ALA A 73 2.96 -6.09 -7.88
C ALA A 73 3.99 -6.54 -8.92
N PRO A 74 5.23 -6.03 -8.85
CA PRO A 74 6.27 -6.48 -9.76
C PRO A 74 6.58 -7.94 -9.49
N LYS A 75 6.77 -8.73 -10.56
CA LYS A 75 7.17 -10.14 -10.46
C LYS A 75 8.44 -10.35 -9.62
N ASN A 76 9.39 -9.43 -9.78
CA ASN A 76 10.63 -9.41 -9.01
C ASN A 76 10.69 -8.14 -8.19
N PHE A 77 10.76 -8.26 -6.88
CA PHE A 77 10.92 -7.12 -5.98
C PHE A 77 12.37 -6.61 -6.02
N SER A 78 12.55 -5.29 -6.12
CA SER A 78 13.84 -4.62 -6.03
C SER A 78 13.77 -3.42 -5.08
N THR A 79 14.89 -3.07 -4.46
CA THR A 79 15.03 -1.80 -3.70
C THR A 79 15.96 -0.81 -4.39
N THR A 80 16.55 -1.18 -5.54
CA THR A 80 17.55 -0.35 -6.23
C THR A 80 16.96 0.93 -6.84
N GLY A 81 15.66 0.93 -7.16
CA GLY A 81 14.94 2.08 -7.71
C GLY A 81 14.15 2.91 -6.68
N GLY A 82 14.42 2.73 -5.39
CA GLY A 82 13.61 3.31 -4.29
C GLY A 82 12.64 2.30 -3.67
N TYR A 83 12.08 2.65 -2.49
CA TYR A 83 11.17 1.77 -1.75
C TYR A 83 9.79 2.40 -1.52
N PRO A 84 8.71 1.75 -1.98
CA PRO A 84 8.69 0.76 -3.05
C PRO A 84 8.66 1.48 -4.41
N TYR A 85 9.60 1.15 -5.29
CA TYR A 85 9.75 1.74 -6.63
C TYR A 85 8.54 1.58 -7.57
N PHE A 86 7.58 0.73 -7.21
CA PHE A 86 6.31 0.55 -7.91
C PHE A 86 5.20 1.47 -7.37
N LEU A 87 5.36 2.04 -6.16
CA LEU A 87 4.54 3.13 -5.62
C LEU A 87 5.32 4.44 -5.75
N THR A 88 5.58 4.90 -6.97
CA THR A 88 5.99 6.30 -7.17
C THR A 88 4.78 7.20 -6.91
N LEU A 89 4.65 7.63 -5.65
CA LEU A 89 3.92 8.85 -5.30
C LEU A 89 4.70 10.00 -5.93
N ASP A 90 4.22 10.55 -7.04
CA ASP A 90 4.81 11.75 -7.64
C ASP A 90 4.68 12.94 -6.68
N ILE A 91 5.66 13.10 -5.79
CA ILE A 91 6.04 14.39 -5.19
C ILE A 91 7.56 14.39 -4.97
N ILE A 92 8.39 14.30 -6.00
CA ILE A 92 9.68 15.02 -6.08
C ILE A 92 9.99 15.26 -7.57
N TYR A 93 9.99 16.54 -7.97
CA TYR A 93 10.62 17.16 -9.13
C TYR A 93 11.40 16.25 -10.12
N THR A 94 10.94 16.28 -11.38
CA THR A 94 11.67 16.20 -12.66
C THR A 94 13.08 15.55 -12.67
N TYR A 95 13.22 14.39 -13.34
CA TYR A 95 14.02 14.17 -14.58
C TYR A 95 14.26 12.66 -14.82
N ASN A 96 13.90 12.23 -16.03
CA ASN A 96 14.39 11.07 -16.78
C ASN A 96 14.63 9.72 -16.07
N ALA A 97 13.78 8.72 -16.38
CA ALA A 97 14.26 7.44 -16.93
C ALA A 97 13.08 6.57 -17.39
N PHE A 98 12.98 6.43 -18.72
CA PHE A 98 12.17 5.45 -19.41
C PHE A 98 12.76 4.05 -19.16
N CYS A 99 12.05 3.21 -18.42
CA CYS A 99 12.16 1.76 -18.49
C CYS A 99 10.85 1.21 -17.96
N GLY A 100 10.17 0.33 -18.71
CA GLY A 100 8.78 -0.11 -18.51
C GLY A 100 8.44 -0.56 -17.09
N LYS A 101 8.12 0.40 -16.22
CA LYS A 101 7.74 0.20 -14.83
C LYS A 101 6.23 0.20 -14.75
N LEU A 102 5.65 -0.81 -14.10
CA LEU A 102 4.33 -0.68 -13.48
C LEU A 102 4.44 0.43 -12.44
N GLN A 103 4.14 1.64 -12.89
CA GLN A 103 4.01 2.83 -12.06
C GLN A 103 2.57 2.89 -11.60
N MET A 104 2.36 2.92 -10.30
CA MET A 104 1.06 3.26 -9.74
C MET A 104 0.89 4.76 -9.92
N LYS A 105 0.40 5.15 -11.11
CA LYS A 105 0.23 6.54 -11.59
C LYS A 105 -0.73 7.33 -10.69
N GLU A 106 -0.78 8.65 -10.88
CA GLU A 106 -1.79 9.55 -10.26
C GLU A 106 -3.24 9.01 -10.38
N ASP A 107 -3.51 8.18 -11.40
CA ASP A 107 -4.79 7.52 -11.67
C ASP A 107 -4.90 6.08 -11.11
N TRP A 108 -4.12 5.71 -10.09
CA TRP A 108 -4.17 4.34 -9.52
C TRP A 108 -5.59 3.94 -9.06
N PHE A 109 -6.44 4.92 -8.83
CA PHE A 109 -7.84 4.71 -8.54
C PHE A 109 -8.74 5.58 -9.41
N ALA A 110 -9.33 5.00 -10.45
CA ALA A 110 -10.49 5.64 -11.08
C ALA A 110 -11.74 5.34 -10.24
N PRO A 111 -12.59 6.34 -9.94
CA PRO A 111 -13.82 6.10 -9.15
C PRO A 111 -14.72 5.00 -9.72
N GLN A 112 -14.71 4.81 -11.05
CA GLN A 112 -15.51 3.80 -11.74
C GLN A 112 -14.97 2.37 -11.54
N ASP A 113 -13.68 2.21 -11.24
CA ASP A 113 -13.04 0.91 -11.12
C ASP A 113 -13.50 0.15 -9.87
N PHE A 114 -13.79 0.87 -8.79
CA PHE A 114 -14.33 0.27 -7.56
C PHE A 114 -15.73 -0.33 -7.78
N ASP A 115 -16.61 0.40 -8.49
CA ASP A 115 -17.95 -0.10 -8.80
C ASP A 115 -17.89 -1.31 -9.75
N CYS A 116 -17.01 -1.25 -10.77
CA CYS A 116 -16.75 -2.37 -11.67
C CYS A 116 -16.20 -3.60 -10.91
N PHE A 117 -15.27 -3.38 -9.98
CA PHE A 117 -14.74 -4.42 -9.10
C PHE A 117 -15.86 -5.05 -8.26
N CYS A 118 -16.69 -4.24 -7.61
CA CYS A 118 -17.78 -4.74 -6.78
C CYS A 118 -18.80 -5.54 -7.61
N LYS A 119 -19.13 -5.11 -8.84
CA LYS A 119 -19.99 -5.86 -9.77
C LYS A 119 -19.36 -7.18 -10.18
N ARG A 120 -18.08 -7.19 -10.56
CA ARG A 120 -17.34 -8.39 -10.99
C ARG A 120 -17.34 -9.48 -9.92
N PHE A 121 -17.17 -9.10 -8.66
CA PHE A 121 -17.11 -10.03 -7.53
C PHE A 121 -18.46 -10.20 -6.79
N LYS A 122 -19.56 -9.66 -7.34
CA LYS A 122 -20.90 -9.71 -6.74
C LYS A 122 -20.93 -9.23 -5.28
N LEU A 123 -20.17 -8.16 -5.01
CA LEU A 123 -20.07 -7.55 -3.69
C LEU A 123 -21.15 -6.48 -3.47
N CYS A 124 -21.79 -5.98 -4.55
CA CYS A 124 -22.97 -5.13 -4.46
C CYS A 124 -24.17 -5.98 -4.00
N CYS A 125 -24.83 -5.56 -2.93
CA CYS A 125 -26.11 -6.12 -2.48
C CYS A 125 -27.26 -5.54 -3.32
#